data_AF-A0AB37KKR2-F1
#
_entry.id   AF-A0AB37KKR2-F1
#
_cell.length_a   1.000
_cell.length_b   1.000
_cell.length_c   1.000
_cell.angle_alpha   90.00
_cell.angle_beta   90.00
_cell.angle_gamma   90.00
#
_symmetry.space_group_name_H-M   'P 1'
#
loop_
_entity.id
_entity.type
_entity.pdbx_description
1 polymer ?
#
loop_
_entity_poly.entity_id
_entity_poly.type
_entity_poly.pdbx_seq_one_letter_code
_entity_poly.pdbx_strand_id
1 'polypeptide(L)'
;MEIQNNIDDKYLKLAITLKTSELQRTQLSSLTYQHVESALIAKWKFQKPKSFHEAIDDVMKIDANEVVAYLSTEAIIAGSKMKINDFDDLFGGDKQ
;
A
#
# COMPACT_ATOMS: atom_id res chain seq x y z
N MET A 1 16.00 20.93 12.43
CA MET A 1 15.67 20.30 11.14
C MET A 1 15.21 18.85 11.35
N GLU A 2 15.89 18.05 12.17
CA GLU A 2 15.47 16.67 12.50
C GLU A 2 14.13 16.55 13.24
N ILE A 3 13.85 17.48 14.16
CA ILE A 3 12.59 17.49 14.92
C ILE A 3 11.38 17.68 13.99
N GLN A 4 11.48 18.58 13.01
CA GLN A 4 10.39 18.82 12.04
C GLN A 4 10.12 17.58 11.18
N ASN A 5 11.18 16.91 10.70
CA ASN A 5 11.04 15.69 9.90
C ASN A 5 10.37 14.55 10.69
N ASN A 6 10.65 14.44 12.00
CA ASN A 6 10.02 13.45 12.87
C ASN A 6 8.53 13.76 13.11
N ILE A 7 8.22 15.05 13.30
CA ILE A 7 6.83 15.54 13.43
C ILE A 7 6.04 15.28 12.14
N ASP A 8 6.60 15.61 10.98
CA ASP A 8 5.99 15.39 9.67
C ASP A 8 5.74 13.89 9.41
N ASP A 9 6.72 13.02 9.70
CA ASP A 9 6.57 11.57 9.60
C ASP A 9 5.43 11.04 10.50
N LYS A 10 5.36 11.50 11.74
CA LYS A 10 4.29 11.12 12.68
C LYS A 10 2.91 11.51 12.16
N TYR A 11 2.76 12.74 11.64
CA TYR A 11 1.48 13.21 11.13
C TYR A 11 1.09 12.54 9.81
N LEU A 12 2.06 12.20 8.95
CA LEU A 12 1.80 11.42 7.75
C LEU A 12 1.26 10.03 8.09
N LYS A 13 1.90 9.33 9.02
CA LYS A 13 1.43 8.02 9.52
C LYS A 13 0.03 8.09 10.11
N LEU A 14 -0.27 9.15 10.86
CA LEU A 14 -1.62 9.38 11.39
C LEU A 14 -2.64 9.56 10.24
N ALA A 15 -2.33 10.38 9.24
CA ALA A 15 -3.21 10.60 8.10
C ALA A 15 -3.48 9.29 7.33
N ILE A 16 -2.44 8.49 7.07
CA ILE A 16 -2.58 7.19 6.40
C ILE A 16 -3.45 6.25 7.25
N THR A 17 -3.28 6.25 8.57
CA THR A 17 -4.09 5.43 9.48
C THR A 17 -5.57 5.82 9.43
N LEU A 18 -5.87 7.13 9.48
CA LEU A 18 -7.23 7.64 9.39
C LEU A 18 -7.86 7.29 8.05
N LYS A 19 -7.13 7.52 6.94
CA LYS A 19 -7.62 7.18 5.61
C LYS A 19 -7.85 5.68 5.44
N THR A 20 -6.95 4.84 5.95
CA THR A 20 -7.12 3.38 5.94
C THR A 20 -8.41 3.00 6.66
N SER A 21 -8.68 3.58 7.83
CA SER A 21 -9.91 3.29 8.59
C SER A 21 -11.18 3.77 7.86
N GLU A 22 -11.10 4.86 7.11
CA GLU A 22 -12.19 5.33 6.24
C GLU A 22 -12.43 4.36 5.08
N LEU A 23 -11.38 3.95 4.36
CA LEU A 23 -11.46 3.03 3.24
C LEU A 23 -11.98 1.64 3.67
N GLN A 24 -11.56 1.16 4.83
CA GLN A 24 -12.06 -0.08 5.44
C GLN A 24 -13.57 -0.05 5.67
N ARG A 25 -14.10 1.10 6.10
CA ARG A 25 -15.53 1.26 6.42
C ARG A 25 -16.39 1.51 5.19
N THR A 26 -15.84 2.17 4.17
CA THR A 26 -16.64 2.68 3.04
C THR A 26 -16.50 1.85 1.77
N GLN A 27 -15.37 1.19 1.55
CA GLN A 27 -15.05 0.56 0.27
C GLN A 27 -14.60 -0.90 0.42
N LEU A 28 -13.55 -1.17 1.21
CA LEU A 28 -12.98 -2.52 1.31
C LEU A 28 -12.38 -2.80 2.69
N SER A 29 -13.06 -3.63 3.47
CA SER A 29 -12.70 -3.94 4.86
C SER A 29 -11.38 -4.68 5.05
N SER A 30 -10.87 -5.36 4.01
CA SER A 30 -9.60 -6.09 4.06
C SER A 30 -8.36 -5.22 3.85
N LEU A 31 -8.53 -3.92 3.58
CA LEU A 31 -7.39 -3.01 3.43
C LEU A 31 -6.63 -2.86 4.75
N THR A 32 -5.31 -2.83 4.67
CA THR A 32 -4.42 -2.63 5.81
C THR A 32 -3.66 -1.32 5.63
N TYR A 33 -3.09 -0.81 6.73
CA TYR A 33 -2.22 0.36 6.69
C TYR A 33 -1.09 0.18 5.67
N GLN A 34 -0.47 -1.01 5.66
CA GLN A 34 0.63 -1.36 4.77
C GLN A 34 0.22 -1.31 3.30
N HIS A 35 -1.02 -1.71 2.96
CA HIS A 35 -1.51 -1.64 1.59
C HIS A 35 -1.58 -0.19 1.10
N VAL A 36 -2.14 0.71 1.91
CA VAL A 36 -2.28 2.13 1.58
C VAL A 36 -0.92 2.82 1.53
N GLU A 37 -0.06 2.58 2.53
CA GLU A 37 1.30 3.12 2.59
C GLU A 37 2.14 2.69 1.37
N SER A 38 2.11 1.40 1.01
CA SER A 38 2.88 0.89 -0.11
C SER A 38 2.41 1.47 -1.45
N ALA A 39 1.09 1.63 -1.62
CA ALA A 39 0.52 2.26 -2.80
C ALA A 39 0.95 3.74 -2.94
N LEU A 40 0.92 4.50 -1.83
CA LEU A 40 1.41 5.89 -1.80
C LEU A 40 2.90 5.98 -2.10
N ILE A 41 3.73 5.13 -1.50
CA ILE A 41 5.17 5.07 -1.79
C ILE A 41 5.40 4.76 -3.27
N ALA A 42 4.65 3.81 -3.84
CA ALA A 42 4.75 3.49 -5.26
C ALA A 42 4.37 4.69 -6.16
N LYS A 43 3.30 5.41 -5.82
CA LYS A 43 2.91 6.67 -6.50
C LYS A 43 4.03 7.71 -6.44
N TRP A 44 4.63 7.89 -5.25
CA TRP A 44 5.67 8.89 -5.01
C TRP A 44 7.03 8.56 -5.63
N LYS A 45 7.27 7.31 -6.05
CA LYS A 45 8.45 6.96 -6.87
C LYS A 45 8.42 7.67 -8.23
N PHE A 46 7.24 7.85 -8.81
CA PHE A 46 7.07 8.50 -10.12
C PHE A 46 6.75 9.99 -9.99
N GLN A 47 5.95 10.35 -8.98
CA GLN A 47 5.54 11.73 -8.73
C GLN A 47 5.69 12.05 -7.25
N LYS A 48 6.88 12.52 -6.87
CA LYS A 48 7.17 12.89 -5.49
C LYS A 48 6.47 14.21 -5.11
N PRO A 49 5.79 14.27 -3.95
CA PRO A 49 5.22 15.52 -3.46
C PRO A 49 6.32 16.53 -3.13
N LYS A 50 6.10 17.79 -3.46
CA LYS A 50 7.06 18.89 -3.26
C LYS A 50 6.99 19.48 -1.85
N SER A 51 5.90 19.23 -1.14
CA SER A 51 5.66 19.71 0.23
C SER A 51 4.91 18.70 1.07
N PHE A 52 4.95 18.87 2.40
CA PHE A 52 4.22 18.01 3.34
C PHE A 52 2.70 18.06 3.11
N HIS A 53 2.15 19.24 2.83
CA HIS A 53 0.74 19.40 2.51
C HIS A 53 0.33 18.60 1.26
N GLU A 54 1.17 18.59 0.20
CA GLU A 54 0.91 17.77 -0.99
C GLU A 54 0.90 16.28 -0.66
N ALA A 55 1.78 15.81 0.24
CA ALA A 55 1.78 14.42 0.68
C ALA A 55 0.49 14.06 1.45
N ILE A 56 -0.01 14.96 2.30
CA ILE A 56 -1.29 14.77 3.00
C ILE A 56 -2.47 14.78 2.02
N ASP A 57 -2.46 15.68 1.04
CA ASP A 57 -3.49 15.74 0.00
C ASP A 57 -3.53 14.44 -0.83
N ASP A 58 -2.37 13.87 -1.17
CA ASP A 58 -2.26 12.56 -1.79
C ASP A 58 -2.87 11.44 -0.93
N VAL A 59 -2.60 11.44 0.38
CA VAL A 59 -3.18 10.49 1.34
C VAL A 59 -4.70 10.61 1.36
N MET A 60 -5.26 11.81 1.38
CA MET A 60 -6.71 11.98 1.49
C MET A 60 -7.45 11.62 0.19
N LYS A 61 -6.78 11.76 -0.95
CA LYS A 61 -7.33 11.49 -2.28
C LYS A 61 -7.28 10.03 -2.72
N ILE A 62 -6.37 9.23 -2.17
CA ILE A 62 -6.25 7.83 -2.58
C ILE A 62 -7.54 7.05 -2.28
N ASP A 63 -8.00 6.25 -3.23
CA ASP A 63 -9.18 5.38 -3.07
C ASP A 63 -8.82 3.88 -3.03
N ALA A 64 -9.82 3.02 -2.75
CA ALA A 64 -9.57 1.59 -2.67
C ALA A 64 -9.23 0.98 -4.04
N ASN A 65 -9.71 1.55 -5.14
CA ASN A 65 -9.44 1.04 -6.48
C ASN A 65 -7.97 1.24 -6.84
N GLU A 66 -7.41 2.42 -6.53
CA GLU A 66 -5.99 2.71 -6.72
C GLU A 66 -5.11 1.75 -5.90
N VAL A 67 -5.48 1.52 -4.63
CA VAL A 67 -4.75 0.57 -3.76
C VAL A 67 -4.83 -0.85 -4.32
N VAL A 68 -6.01 -1.31 -4.74
CA VAL A 68 -6.19 -2.65 -5.32
C VAL A 68 -5.46 -2.80 -6.65
N ALA A 69 -5.44 -1.77 -7.50
CA ALA A 69 -4.70 -1.78 -8.76
C ALA A 69 -3.19 -1.93 -8.51
N TYR A 70 -2.67 -1.24 -7.50
CA TYR A 70 -1.28 -1.40 -7.05
C TYR A 70 -1.01 -2.83 -6.57
N LEU A 71 -1.82 -3.35 -5.63
CA LEU A 71 -1.64 -4.71 -5.10
C LEU A 71 -1.75 -5.78 -6.19
N SER A 72 -2.64 -5.61 -7.16
CA SER A 72 -2.80 -6.52 -8.30
C SER A 72 -1.55 -6.52 -9.18
N THR A 73 -0.98 -5.33 -9.43
CA THR A 73 0.27 -5.19 -10.19
C THR A 73 1.43 -5.87 -9.47
N GLU A 74 1.56 -5.66 -8.16
CA GLU A 74 2.58 -6.33 -7.34
C GLU A 74 2.41 -7.85 -7.34
N ALA A 75 1.19 -8.36 -7.25
CA ALA A 75 0.90 -9.79 -7.31
C ALA A 75 1.29 -10.40 -8.66
N ILE A 76 1.03 -9.71 -9.77
CA ILE A 76 1.46 -10.13 -11.11
C ILE A 76 2.99 -10.17 -11.19
N ILE A 77 3.68 -9.14 -10.71
CA ILE A 77 5.15 -9.07 -10.72
C ILE A 77 5.73 -10.19 -9.84
N ALA A 78 5.18 -10.39 -8.64
CA ALA A 78 5.61 -11.46 -7.74
C ALA A 78 5.41 -12.84 -8.39
N GLY A 79 4.22 -13.09 -8.94
CA GLY A 79 3.90 -14.34 -9.64
C GLY A 79 4.80 -14.59 -10.84
N SER A 80 5.16 -13.56 -11.61
CA SER A 80 6.06 -13.70 -12.75
C SER A 80 7.48 -14.13 -12.38
N LYS A 81 7.89 -13.89 -11.13
CA LYS A 81 9.21 -14.26 -10.59
C LYS A 81 9.22 -15.61 -9.90
N MET A 82 8.06 -16.20 -9.62
CA MET A 82 7.92 -17.51 -8.99
C MET A 82 8.22 -18.62 -10.01
N LYS A 83 8.88 -19.68 -9.55
CA LYS A 83 9.11 -20.89 -10.34
C LYS A 83 7.91 -21.83 -10.17
N ILE A 84 7.70 -22.71 -11.15
CA ILE A 84 6.65 -23.74 -11.10
C ILE A 84 6.73 -24.57 -9.80
N ASN A 85 7.94 -24.90 -9.35
CA ASN A 85 8.16 -25.68 -8.12
C ASN A 85 7.76 -24.93 -6.84
N ASP A 86 7.63 -23.60 -6.88
CA ASP A 86 7.12 -22.81 -5.74
C ASP A 86 5.60 -23.02 -5.56
N PHE A 87 4.94 -23.68 -6.52
CA PHE A 87 3.54 -24.10 -6.46
C PHE A 87 3.38 -25.59 -6.16
N ASP A 88 4.47 -26.35 -5.94
CA ASP A 88 4.37 -27.80 -5.67
C ASP A 88 3.55 -28.10 -4.41
N ASP A 89 3.53 -27.20 -3.42
CA ASP A 89 2.69 -27.32 -2.21
C ASP A 89 1.19 -27.04 -2.48
N LEU A 90 0.87 -26.31 -3.57
CA LEU A 90 -0.51 -26.03 -3.98
C LEU A 90 -1.11 -27.16 -4.83
N PHE A 91 -0.27 -27.88 -5.57
CA PHE A 91 -0.68 -28.98 -6.44
C PHE A 91 -0.35 -30.38 -5.87
N GLY A 92 0.53 -30.45 -4.87
CA GLY A 92 0.94 -31.65 -4.17
C GLY A 92 -0.10 -32.06 -3.12
N GLY A 93 -1.28 -32.49 -3.57
CA GLY A 93 -2.25 -33.14 -2.71
C GLY A 93 -1.58 -34.21 -1.84
N ASP A 94 -1.95 -34.23 -0.55
CA ASP A 94 -1.42 -35.06 0.54
C ASP A 94 -0.68 -36.31 0.04
N LYS A 95 0.66 -36.23 0.02
CA LYS A 95 1.49 -37.43 -0.01
C LYS A 95 1.60 -37.96 1.43
N GLN A 96 0.51 -38.59 1.89
CA GLN A 96 0.59 -39.61 2.92
C GLN A 96 1.12 -40.92 2.33
#